data_AF-A0A963PMC8-F1
#
_entry.id   AF-A0A963PMC8-F1
#
_cell.length_a   1.000
_cell.length_b   1.000
_cell.length_c   1.000
_cell.angle_alpha   90.00
_cell.angle_beta   90.00
_cell.angle_gamma   90.00
#
_symmetry.space_group_name_H-M   'P 1'
#
loop_
_entity.id
_entity.type
_entity.pdbx_description
1 polymer ?
#
loop_
_entity_poly.entity_id
_entity_poly.type
_entity_poly.pdbx_seq_one_letter_code
_entity_poly.pdbx_strand_id
1 'polypeptide(L)' 'TGIAGPTGATPGKPVGTVWLAVARRGGAARAQLLRLDGDRAAVRAQTVRIALDRLREAAAGGPTRS' A
#
# COMPACT_ATOMS: atom_id res chain seq x y z
N THR A 1 -8.20 -4.53 -0.88
CA THR A 1 -9.26 -3.92 -0.06
C THR A 1 -8.87 -4.08 1.41
N GLY A 2 -8.75 -2.99 2.16
CA GLY A 2 -8.50 -3.05 3.60
C GLY A 2 -9.83 -3.01 4.34
N ILE A 3 -10.05 -3.94 5.28
CA ILE A 3 -11.28 -3.97 6.08
C ILE A 3 -11.31 -2.72 6.97
N ALA A 4 -12.17 -1.77 6.62
CA ALA A 4 -12.52 -0.62 7.44
C ALA A 4 -13.84 -0.93 8.15
N GLY A 5 -13.74 -1.46 9.36
CA GLY A 5 -14.84 -1.64 10.30
C GLY A 5 -14.32 -1.54 11.74
N PRO A 6 -15.18 -1.20 12.72
CA PRO A 6 -14.79 -0.86 14.09
C PRO A 6 -14.03 -1.96 14.85
N THR A 7 -14.01 -3.19 14.34
CA THR A 7 -13.45 -4.42 14.94
C THR A 7 -12.28 -5.03 14.14
N GLY A 8 -11.52 -4.20 13.40
CA GLY A 8 -10.54 -4.65 12.37
C GLY A 8 -9.30 -5.47 12.79
N ALA A 9 -9.20 -5.96 14.03
CA ALA A 9 -8.23 -6.99 14.41
C ALA A 9 -8.95 -8.34 14.44
N THR A 10 -8.84 -9.11 13.37
CA THR A 10 -9.26 -10.52 13.37
C THR A 10 -8.14 -11.35 13.99
N PRO A 11 -8.42 -12.38 14.82
CA PRO A 11 -7.40 -13.33 15.26
C PRO A 11 -6.62 -13.83 14.04
N GLY A 12 -5.31 -13.54 14.01
CA GLY A 12 -4.41 -13.93 12.91
C GLY A 12 -4.02 -12.84 11.91
N LYS A 13 -4.56 -11.61 11.98
CA LYS A 13 -4.10 -10.49 11.13
C LYS A 13 -3.60 -9.33 11.99
N PRO A 14 -2.27 -9.22 12.23
CA PRO A 14 -1.75 -8.15 13.06
C PRO A 14 -2.11 -6.81 12.44
N VAL A 15 -2.50 -5.86 13.31
CA VAL A 15 -2.59 -4.44 12.94
C VAL A 15 -1.29 -4.06 12.24
N GLY A 16 -1.38 -3.41 11.08
CA GLY A 16 -0.20 -3.07 10.27
C GLY A 16 -0.04 -3.80 8.94
N THR A 17 -0.80 -4.87 8.68
CA THR A 17 -0.72 -5.60 7.40
C THR A 17 -1.54 -4.91 6.31
N VAL A 18 -0.89 -4.37 5.28
CA VAL A 18 -1.54 -3.64 4.18
C VAL A 18 -1.06 -4.15 2.82
N TRP A 19 -1.98 -4.54 1.94
CA TRP A 19 -1.67 -4.76 0.52
C TRP A 19 -1.84 -3.45 -0.25
N LEU A 20 -0.78 -2.99 -0.90
CA LEU A 20 -0.78 -1.79 -1.74
C LEU A 20 -0.47 -2.17 -3.18
N ALA A 21 -1.30 -1.70 -4.12
CA ALA A 21 -1.07 -1.89 -5.55
C ALA A 21 -1.18 -0.56 -6.31
N VAL A 22 -0.29 -0.36 -7.28
CA VAL A 22 -0.30 0.78 -8.20
C VAL A 22 -0.28 0.26 -9.62
N ALA A 23 -1.16 0.80 -10.46
CA ALA A 23 -1.26 0.46 -11.87
C ALA A 23 -1.29 1.75 -12.70
N ARG A 24 -0.63 1.72 -13.86
CA ARG A 24 -0.68 2.77 -14.87
C ARG A 24 -1.32 2.20 -16.13
N ARG A 25 -2.10 3.01 -16.85
CA ARG A 25 -2.67 2.61 -18.13
C ARG A 25 -1.56 2.19 -19.09
N GLY A 26 -1.67 0.97 -19.63
CA GLY A 26 -0.67 0.39 -20.54
C GLY A 26 0.59 -0.17 -19.87
N GLY A 27 0.66 -0.17 -18.53
CA GLY A 27 1.75 -0.76 -17.77
C GLY A 27 1.29 -1.90 -16.86
N ALA A 28 2.23 -2.75 -16.43
CA ALA A 28 1.96 -3.80 -15.46
C ALA A 28 1.60 -3.20 -14.08
N ALA A 29 0.60 -3.77 -13.42
CA ALA A 29 0.29 -3.47 -12.03
C ALA A 29 1.42 -3.97 -11.12
N ARG A 30 1.82 -3.17 -10.14
CA ARG A 30 2.79 -3.55 -9.11
C ARG A 30 2.07 -3.63 -7.78
N ALA A 31 2.12 -4.78 -7.11
CA ALA A 31 1.54 -4.99 -5.80
C ALA A 31 2.64 -5.37 -4.79
N GLN A 32 2.51 -4.88 -3.56
CA GLN A 32 3.42 -5.22 -2.46
C GLN A 32 2.62 -5.39 -1.16
N LEU A 33 3.10 -6.31 -0.32
CA LEU A 33 2.63 -6.48 1.05
C LEU A 33 3.48 -5.62 1.97
N LEU A 34 2.84 -4.68 2.67
CA LEU A 34 3.43 -3.83 3.69
C LEU A 34 3.12 -4.41 5.07
N ARG A 35 4.14 -4.44 5.93
CA ARG A 35 4.01 -4.68 7.37
C ARG A 35 4.45 -3.40 8.05
N LEU A 36 3.49 -2.66 8.59
CA LEU A 36 3.67 -1.32 9.14
C LEU A 36 3.44 -1.35 10.64
N ASP A 37 4.31 -0.69 11.38
CA ASP A 37 4.20 -0.66 12.84
C ASP A 37 3.41 0.55 13.33
N GLY A 38 2.89 0.43 14.56
CA GLY A 38 2.16 1.48 15.24
C GLY A 38 0.66 1.30 15.25
N ASP A 39 -0.03 2.30 15.78
CA ASP A 39 -1.48 2.29 15.86
C ASP A 39 -2.14 2.47 14.47
N ARG A 40 -3.47 2.44 14.45
CA ARG A 40 -4.25 2.60 13.22
C ARG A 40 -3.96 3.92 12.50
N ALA A 41 -3.74 5.02 13.23
CA ALA A 41 -3.47 6.32 12.63
C ALA A 41 -2.08 6.33 11.99
N ALA A 42 -1.07 5.80 12.69
CA ALA A 42 0.29 5.65 12.18
C ALA A 42 0.34 4.75 10.93
N VAL A 43 -0.35 3.61 10.94
CA VAL A 43 -0.43 2.69 9.80
C VAL A 43 -1.08 3.37 8.58
N ARG A 44 -2.15 4.16 8.78
CA ARG A 44 -2.79 4.92 7.69
C ARG A 44 -1.84 5.99 7.12
N ALA A 45 -1.19 6.77 7.98
CA ALA A 45 -0.27 7.82 7.56
C ALA A 45 0.95 7.27 6.80
N GLN A 46 1.50 6.14 7.25
CA GLN A 46 2.57 5.41 6.54
C GLN A 46 2.08 4.88 5.19
N THR A 47 0.91 4.24 5.16
CA THR A 47 0.32 3.72 3.91
C THR A 47 0.14 4.80 2.86
N VAL A 48 -0.39 5.97 3.24
CA VAL A 48 -0.62 7.09 2.32
C VAL A 48 0.70 7.63 1.77
N ARG A 49 1.71 7.83 2.63
CA ARG A 49 3.03 8.28 2.17
C ARG A 49 3.64 7.33 1.14
N ILE A 50 3.66 6.03 1.45
CA ILE A 50 4.18 5.01 0.53
C ILE A 50 3.37 4.99 -0.77
N ALA A 51 2.05 5.08 -0.72
CA ALA A 51 1.20 5.11 -1.91
C ALA A 51 1.52 6.31 -2.83
N LEU A 52 1.71 7.50 -2.26
CA LEU A 52 2.07 8.71 -3.02
C LEU A 52 3.46 8.58 -3.66
N ASP A 53 4.45 8.04 -2.93
CA ASP A 53 5.77 7.78 -3.50
C ASP A 53 5.70 6.80 -4.68
N ARG A 54 4.93 5.71 -4.55
CA ARG A 54 4.72 4.75 -5.65
C ARG A 54 3.98 5.35 -6.85
N LEU A 55 3.01 6.22 -6.60
CA LEU A 55 2.33 6.95 -7.67
C LEU A 55 3.28 7.89 -8.41
N ARG A 56 4.15 8.61 -7.69
CA ARG A 56 5.20 9.45 -8.28
C ARG A 56 6.15 8.61 -9.15
N GLU A 57 6.64 7.48 -8.64
CA GLU A 57 7.49 6.55 -9.40
C GLU A 57 6.80 6.03 -10.68
N ALA A 58 5.51 5.69 -10.60
CA ALA A 58 4.74 5.21 -11.75
C ALA A 58 4.49 6.31 -12.79
N ALA A 59 4.24 7.54 -12.32
CA ALA A 59 3.99 8.71 -13.16
C ALA A 59 5.27 9.20 -13.87
N ALA A 60 6.41 9.21 -13.17
CA ALA A 60 7.71 9.63 -13.71
C ALA A 60 8.25 8.70 -14.81
N GLY A 61 7.59 7.58 -15.10
CA GLY A 61 8.07 6.60 -16.07
C GLY A 61 9.31 5.89 -15.54
N GLY A 62 9.13 5.02 -14.53
CA GLY A 62 10.21 4.15 -14.07
C GLY A 62 10.83 3.36 -15.25
N PRO A 63 12.12 3.00 -15.15
CA PRO A 63 12.95 2.63 -16.29
C PRO A 63 12.29 1.55 -17.13
N THR A 64 12.22 1.81 -18.43
CA THR A 64 11.91 0.84 -19.47
C THR A 64 12.81 -0.38 -19.23
N ARG A 65 12.25 -1.45 -18.66
CA ARG A 65 12.94 -2.74 -18.61
C ARG A 65 12.79 -3.35 -19.98
N SER A 66 13.87 -3.26 -20.75
CA SER A 66 14.23 -4.14 -21.87
C SER A 66 14.09 -5.61 -21.50
#